data_AF-A0A9P9DW29-F1
#
_entry.id   AF-A0A9P9DW29-F1
#
_cell.length_a   1.000
_cell.length_b   1.000
_cell.length_c   1.000
_cell.angle_alpha   90.00
_cell.angle_beta   90.00
_cell.angle_gamma   90.00
#
_symmetry.space_group_name_H-M   'P 1'
#
loop_
_entity.id
_entity.type
_entity.pdbx_description
1 polymer ?
#
loop_
_entity_poly.entity_id
_entity_poly.type
_entity_poly.pdbx_seq_one_letter_code
_entity_poly.pdbx_strand_id
1 'polypeptide(L)'
;MSMAGLIDDETSPQDATNSAHGALCDSLPPPQKSLRLYRRIIFGRKYLFSPAGSEEAEYFVENPVPHKHANTWKPVFYRGDNPKYTPASKAIARIRRTGFWYSFRVELGDGVSEVLENKRRVKERKSYERKQRNRKRFRMKEKPPKKELEDEKDVNGLVMNLSMRRAGFLKRTLKWELGGQEYQWSGTRAFLPGFVRRLKGISHDMKLVDSNKRVLATVEKDRWAFIRPSERPGVPPNKKKKFVGTLRIYPTAYMSGSAEGAQVKQGSGTTITANQDEPHCWDMGEKSDESKNLNVGGSHSGDLTEEAIVLTCWIAMEGEHRIRHKIIDLIEEIAENFKE
;
A
#
# COMPACT_ATOMS: atom_id res chain seq x y z
N MET A 1 -35.62 63.25 -14.86
CA MET A 1 -35.89 62.14 -13.92
C MET A 1 -34.96 61.00 -14.27
N SER A 2 -33.91 60.86 -13.47
CA SER A 2 -32.88 59.83 -13.52
C SER A 2 -33.23 58.76 -12.49
N MET A 3 -32.98 57.48 -12.79
CA MET A 3 -32.76 56.41 -11.81
C MET A 3 -31.99 55.30 -12.52
N ALA A 4 -30.66 55.41 -12.45
CA ALA A 4 -29.74 54.31 -12.64
C ALA A 4 -29.76 53.46 -11.36
N GLY A 5 -30.03 52.15 -11.49
CA GLY A 5 -29.85 51.18 -10.42
C GLY A 5 -28.55 50.43 -10.62
N LEU A 6 -27.55 50.74 -9.79
CA LEU A 6 -26.39 49.89 -9.54
C LEU A 6 -26.86 48.55 -8.95
N ILE A 7 -26.37 47.44 -9.50
CA ILE A 7 -26.29 46.17 -8.79
C ILE A 7 -24.80 45.86 -8.69
N ASP A 8 -24.26 46.11 -7.50
CA ASP A 8 -22.95 45.63 -7.09
C ASP A 8 -23.04 44.11 -6.94
N ASP A 9 -22.36 43.37 -7.83
CA ASP A 9 -22.19 41.93 -7.70
C ASP A 9 -20.98 41.70 -6.78
N GLU A 10 -21.26 41.51 -5.48
CA GLU A 10 -20.29 41.04 -4.49
C GLU A 10 -19.77 39.66 -4.92
N THR A 11 -18.59 39.63 -5.56
CA THR A 11 -17.79 38.42 -5.73
C THR A 11 -17.54 37.77 -4.36
N SER A 12 -18.31 36.72 -4.08
CA SER A 12 -18.23 35.89 -2.89
C SER A 12 -16.85 35.22 -2.77
N PRO A 13 -16.24 35.13 -1.56
CA PRO A 13 -14.89 34.57 -1.37
C PRO A 13 -14.76 33.06 -1.66
N GLN A 14 -15.82 32.39 -2.10
CA GLN A 14 -15.85 30.94 -2.31
C GLN A 14 -15.34 30.49 -3.69
N ASP A 15 -15.25 31.39 -4.68
CA ASP A 15 -14.78 31.03 -6.02
C ASP A 15 -13.25 30.98 -6.16
N ALA A 16 -12.51 31.60 -5.24
CA ALA A 16 -11.05 31.56 -5.23
C ALA A 16 -10.47 30.17 -4.89
N THR A 17 -11.21 29.31 -4.19
CA THR A 17 -10.74 27.97 -3.78
C THR A 17 -11.03 26.88 -4.81
N ASN A 18 -12.00 27.11 -5.71
CA ASN A 18 -12.40 26.16 -6.75
C ASN A 18 -11.59 26.31 -8.05
N SER A 19 -11.03 27.50 -8.32
CA SER A 19 -10.14 27.75 -9.47
C SER A 19 -8.76 27.09 -9.31
N ALA A 20 -8.23 27.03 -8.08
CA ALA A 20 -6.88 26.54 -7.78
C ALA A 20 -6.66 25.03 -8.03
N HIS A 21 -7.72 24.22 -8.11
CA HIS A 21 -7.62 22.77 -8.23
C HIS A 21 -7.74 22.23 -9.66
N GLY A 22 -8.31 23.01 -10.59
CA GLY A 22 -8.31 22.70 -12.02
C GLY A 22 -6.93 22.91 -12.65
N ALA A 23 -6.21 23.95 -12.20
CA ALA A 23 -4.87 24.29 -12.67
C ALA A 23 -3.79 23.27 -12.26
N LEU A 24 -4.06 22.35 -11.32
CA LEU A 24 -3.03 21.46 -10.78
C LEU A 24 -2.56 20.39 -11.79
N CYS A 25 -3.41 19.87 -12.68
CA CYS A 25 -2.96 18.87 -13.66
C CYS A 25 -2.29 19.48 -14.88
N ASP A 26 -2.68 20.70 -15.28
CA ASP A 26 -2.11 21.40 -16.44
C ASP A 26 -0.81 22.14 -16.10
N SER A 27 -0.50 22.33 -14.81
CA SER A 27 0.76 22.94 -14.32
C SER A 27 1.78 21.93 -13.80
N LEU A 28 1.46 20.64 -13.77
CA LEU A 28 2.41 19.63 -13.31
C LEU A 28 3.42 19.29 -14.43
N PRO A 29 4.70 19.13 -14.08
CA PRO A 29 5.69 18.68 -15.05
C PRO A 29 5.33 17.29 -15.59
N PRO A 30 5.86 16.90 -16.76
CA PRO A 30 5.70 15.54 -17.25
C PRO A 30 6.15 14.53 -16.18
N PRO A 31 5.43 13.40 -16.03
CA PRO A 31 5.79 12.40 -15.04
C PRO A 31 7.14 11.79 -15.38
N GLN A 32 8.02 11.69 -14.38
CA GLN A 32 9.32 11.03 -14.52
C GLN A 32 9.14 9.54 -14.79
N LYS A 33 8.13 8.93 -14.16
CA LYS A 33 7.83 7.50 -14.28
C LYS A 33 6.34 7.24 -14.33
N SER A 34 5.93 6.32 -15.19
CA SER A 34 4.53 5.90 -15.32
C SER A 34 4.44 4.38 -15.28
N LEU A 35 3.61 3.86 -14.39
CA LEU A 35 3.41 2.44 -14.16
C LEU A 35 1.93 2.07 -14.28
N ARG A 36 1.63 1.11 -15.15
CA ARG A 36 0.29 0.54 -15.30
C ARG A 36 0.07 -0.52 -14.24
N LEU A 37 -0.97 -0.35 -13.44
CA LEU A 37 -1.42 -1.32 -12.45
C LEU A 37 -2.35 -2.33 -13.12
N TYR A 38 -1.99 -3.59 -12.97
CA TYR A 38 -2.76 -4.73 -13.43
C TYR A 38 -3.13 -5.67 -12.29
N ARG A 39 -4.29 -6.32 -12.41
CA ARG A 39 -4.75 -7.42 -11.55
C ARG A 39 -4.80 -8.72 -12.34
N ARG A 40 -4.23 -9.81 -11.81
CA ARG A 40 -4.40 -11.13 -12.42
C ARG A 40 -5.79 -11.69 -12.13
N ILE A 41 -6.46 -12.15 -13.19
CA ILE A 41 -7.87 -12.56 -13.12
C ILE A 41 -8.07 -13.88 -12.36
N ILE A 42 -7.09 -14.79 -12.41
CA ILE A 42 -7.20 -16.05 -11.67
C ILE A 42 -7.02 -15.76 -10.17
N PHE A 43 -8.14 -15.83 -9.45
CA PHE A 43 -8.31 -15.59 -8.01
C PHE A 43 -8.01 -14.19 -7.47
N GLY A 44 -7.63 -13.20 -8.29
CA GLY A 44 -7.45 -11.81 -7.85
C GLY A 44 -6.40 -11.62 -6.76
N ARG A 45 -5.50 -12.59 -6.58
CA ARG A 45 -4.47 -12.67 -5.52
C ARG A 45 -3.15 -12.01 -5.91
N LYS A 46 -3.04 -11.48 -7.13
CA LYS A 46 -1.76 -11.04 -7.69
C LYS A 46 -1.96 -9.74 -8.44
N TYR A 47 -1.13 -8.76 -8.11
CA TYR A 47 -1.07 -7.47 -8.77
C TYR A 47 0.32 -7.26 -9.32
N LEU A 48 0.42 -6.44 -10.36
CA LEU A 48 1.71 -6.09 -10.95
C LEU A 48 1.66 -4.66 -11.46
N PHE A 49 2.80 -4.00 -11.38
CA PHE A 49 3.06 -2.69 -11.97
C PHE A 49 4.07 -2.88 -13.09
N SER A 50 3.72 -2.43 -14.28
CA SER A 50 4.60 -2.51 -15.44
C SER A 50 4.58 -1.18 -16.20
N PRO A 51 5.70 -0.72 -16.77
CA PRO A 51 5.73 0.52 -17.55
C PRO A 51 4.80 0.43 -18.77
N ALA A 52 4.75 -0.73 -19.42
CA ALA A 52 3.90 -1.00 -20.57
C ALA A 52 3.05 -2.27 -20.44
N GLY A 53 2.15 -2.49 -21.40
CA GLY A 53 1.29 -3.68 -21.44
C GLY A 53 2.01 -4.97 -21.82
N SER A 54 3.12 -4.88 -22.55
CA SER A 54 3.90 -6.02 -23.06
C SER A 54 5.20 -6.27 -22.30
N GLU A 55 5.61 -5.36 -21.42
CA GLU A 55 6.87 -5.43 -20.70
C GLU A 55 6.77 -6.26 -19.42
N GLU A 56 7.94 -6.65 -18.90
CA GLU A 56 8.05 -7.28 -17.59
C GLU A 56 7.53 -6.33 -16.50
N ALA A 57 7.01 -6.92 -15.43
CA ALA A 57 6.59 -6.12 -14.29
C ALA A 57 7.80 -5.65 -13.49
N GLU A 58 7.85 -4.36 -13.20
CA GLU A 58 8.87 -3.78 -12.33
C GLU A 58 8.57 -4.06 -10.86
N TYR A 59 7.28 -4.12 -10.51
CA TYR A 59 6.85 -4.50 -9.17
C TYR A 59 5.74 -5.53 -9.21
N PHE A 60 5.78 -6.45 -8.26
CA PHE A 60 4.79 -7.52 -8.15
C PHE A 60 4.28 -7.64 -6.72
N VAL A 61 2.96 -7.82 -6.58
CA VAL A 61 2.32 -7.99 -5.28
C VAL A 61 1.66 -9.36 -5.19
N GLU A 62 2.08 -10.13 -4.20
CA GLU A 62 1.39 -11.35 -3.79
C GLU A 62 0.41 -11.02 -2.66
N ASN A 63 -0.88 -11.00 -3.00
CA ASN A 63 -1.97 -10.71 -2.09
C ASN A 63 -2.70 -12.00 -1.69
N PRO A 64 -2.50 -12.52 -0.46
CA PRO A 64 -3.29 -13.64 0.02
C PRO A 64 -4.76 -13.24 0.13
N VAL A 65 -5.67 -14.22 -0.02
CA VAL A 65 -7.09 -13.96 0.25
C VAL A 65 -7.23 -13.63 1.74
N PRO A 66 -7.75 -12.45 2.10
CA PRO A 66 -7.98 -12.13 3.50
C PRO A 66 -9.04 -13.10 4.05
N HIS A 67 -8.64 -14.01 4.94
CA HIS A 67 -9.59 -14.77 5.75
C HIS A 67 -10.15 -13.85 6.86
N LYS A 68 -11.20 -14.29 7.58
CA LYS A 68 -12.00 -13.47 8.53
C LYS A 68 -11.16 -12.54 9.46
N HIS A 69 -9.95 -12.94 9.88
CA HIS A 69 -9.12 -12.19 10.82
C HIS A 69 -8.04 -11.30 10.16
N ALA A 70 -7.84 -10.09 10.71
CA ALA A 70 -6.83 -9.12 10.23
C ALA A 70 -5.40 -9.68 10.16
N ASN A 71 -5.04 -10.54 11.10
CA ASN A 71 -3.69 -11.10 11.21
C ASN A 71 -3.35 -12.12 10.11
N THR A 72 -4.33 -12.54 9.29
CA THR A 72 -4.12 -13.48 8.17
C THR A 72 -3.74 -12.78 6.88
N TRP A 73 -4.03 -11.48 6.76
CA TRP A 73 -3.70 -10.70 5.57
C TRP A 73 -2.26 -10.21 5.65
N LYS A 74 -1.37 -10.92 4.95
CA LYS A 74 0.07 -10.66 4.93
C LYS A 74 0.61 -10.64 3.49
N PRO A 75 0.27 -9.62 2.70
CA PRO A 75 0.78 -9.53 1.34
C PRO A 75 2.29 -9.24 1.36
N VAL A 76 2.95 -9.70 0.30
CA VAL A 76 4.38 -9.51 0.07
C VAL A 76 4.55 -8.73 -1.24
N PHE A 77 5.42 -7.74 -1.19
CA PHE A 77 5.78 -6.87 -2.30
C PHE A 77 7.17 -7.23 -2.79
N TYR A 78 7.30 -7.36 -4.11
CA TYR A 78 8.52 -7.77 -4.78
C TYR A 78 8.95 -6.69 -5.77
N ARG A 79 10.26 -6.46 -5.85
CA ARG A 79 10.91 -5.78 -6.96
C ARG A 79 11.20 -6.84 -8.03
N GLY A 80 10.73 -6.60 -9.25
CA GLY A 80 10.72 -7.54 -10.36
C GLY A 80 9.36 -8.23 -10.57
N ASP A 81 9.29 -9.08 -11.60
CA ASP A 81 8.07 -9.79 -11.98
C ASP A 81 7.78 -10.97 -11.03
N ASN A 82 6.82 -11.83 -11.38
CA ASN A 82 6.33 -12.90 -10.55
C ASN A 82 7.47 -13.82 -10.04
N PRO A 83 7.72 -13.87 -8.72
CA PRO A 83 8.85 -14.59 -8.12
C PRO A 83 8.80 -16.10 -8.36
N LYS A 84 7.64 -16.65 -8.75
CA LYS A 84 7.51 -18.06 -9.14
C LYS A 84 8.26 -18.40 -10.43
N TYR A 85 8.37 -17.47 -11.36
CA TYR A 85 8.99 -17.69 -12.68
C TYR A 85 10.29 -16.90 -12.85
N THR A 86 10.43 -15.80 -12.11
CA THR A 86 11.58 -14.91 -12.18
C THR A 86 12.33 -14.97 -10.84
N PRO A 87 13.39 -15.80 -10.72
CA PRO A 87 14.11 -15.96 -9.46
C PRO A 87 14.91 -14.70 -9.06
N ALA A 88 15.16 -13.80 -10.01
CA ALA A 88 15.79 -12.51 -9.75
C ALA A 88 14.88 -11.55 -8.94
N SER A 89 13.58 -11.82 -8.86
CA SER A 89 12.63 -10.98 -8.13
C SER A 89 12.85 -11.06 -6.63
N LYS A 90 13.08 -9.90 -6.00
CA LYS A 90 13.43 -9.80 -4.58
C LYS A 90 12.24 -9.29 -3.76
N ALA A 91 11.94 -9.93 -2.64
CA ALA A 91 10.94 -9.44 -1.71
C ALA A 91 11.49 -8.21 -0.98
N ILE A 92 10.86 -7.06 -1.19
CA ILE A 92 11.28 -5.77 -0.65
C ILE A 92 10.28 -5.20 0.35
N ALA A 93 9.07 -5.75 0.46
CA ALA A 93 8.17 -5.34 1.52
C ALA A 93 7.23 -6.44 2.00
N ARG A 94 6.82 -6.32 3.26
CA ARG A 94 5.75 -7.12 3.85
C ARG A 94 4.78 -6.20 4.56
N ILE A 95 3.49 -6.43 4.32
CA ILE A 95 2.44 -5.63 4.95
C ILE A 95 1.67 -6.49 5.93
N ARG A 96 1.19 -5.87 6.99
CA ARG A 96 0.23 -6.45 7.92
C ARG A 96 -0.84 -5.43 8.22
N ARG A 97 -2.08 -5.90 8.26
CA ARG A 97 -3.19 -5.10 8.72
C ARG A 97 -3.26 -5.16 10.24
N THR A 98 -3.36 -4.01 10.90
CA THR A 98 -3.46 -3.94 12.37
C THR A 98 -4.85 -3.63 12.90
N GLY A 99 -5.79 -3.25 12.03
CA GLY A 99 -7.19 -3.01 12.42
C GLY A 99 -8.16 -3.37 11.30
N PHE A 100 -9.28 -2.64 11.21
CA PHE A 100 -10.04 -2.58 9.96
C PHE A 100 -9.16 -1.99 8.85
N TRP A 101 -9.61 -1.91 7.58
CA TRP A 101 -8.84 -1.43 6.41
C TRP A 101 -8.41 0.06 6.46
N TYR A 102 -8.10 0.55 7.65
CA TYR A 102 -7.70 1.88 8.05
C TYR A 102 -6.27 1.96 8.59
N SER A 103 -5.67 0.84 9.04
CA SER A 103 -4.32 0.86 9.60
C SER A 103 -3.49 -0.34 9.14
N PHE A 104 -2.28 -0.02 8.68
CA PHE A 104 -1.32 -0.96 8.13
C PHE A 104 0.06 -0.72 8.74
N ARG A 105 0.75 -1.80 9.06
CA ARG A 105 2.19 -1.82 9.35
C ARG A 105 2.90 -2.43 8.16
N VAL A 106 3.92 -1.75 7.68
CA VAL A 106 4.71 -2.12 6.52
C VAL A 106 6.15 -2.25 6.97
N GLU A 107 6.78 -3.37 6.64
CA GLU A 107 8.23 -3.52 6.65
C GLU A 107 8.71 -3.35 5.22
N LEU A 108 9.61 -2.40 4.98
CA LEU A 108 10.14 -2.03 3.67
C LEU A 108 11.66 -2.17 3.68
N GLY A 109 12.22 -2.64 2.57
CA GLY A 109 13.66 -2.73 2.34
C GLY A 109 14.12 -4.13 1.89
N ASP A 110 15.37 -4.18 1.47
CA ASP A 110 15.99 -5.36 0.86
C ASP A 110 16.16 -6.54 1.83
N GLY A 111 16.28 -6.26 3.14
CA GLY A 111 16.40 -7.30 4.17
C GLY A 111 15.08 -8.05 4.43
N VAL A 112 13.95 -7.58 3.87
CA VAL A 112 12.65 -8.25 4.05
C VAL A 112 12.67 -9.67 3.49
N SER A 113 13.39 -9.93 2.40
CA SER A 113 13.56 -11.29 1.86
C SER A 113 14.22 -12.22 2.89
N GLU A 114 15.28 -11.76 3.54
CA GLU A 114 16.04 -12.50 4.56
C GLU A 114 15.16 -12.74 5.81
N VAL A 115 14.39 -11.74 6.23
CA VAL A 115 13.41 -11.86 7.32
C VAL A 115 12.34 -12.93 7.00
N LEU A 116 11.87 -13.00 5.75
CA LEU A 116 10.89 -14.00 5.32
C LEU A 116 11.50 -15.41 5.33
N GLU A 117 12.74 -15.57 4.89
CA GLU A 117 13.47 -16.84 4.95
C GLU A 117 13.68 -17.30 6.39
N ASN A 118 14.15 -16.42 7.28
CA ASN A 118 14.33 -16.76 8.70
C ASN A 118 13.02 -17.21 9.33
N LYS A 119 11.90 -16.53 9.05
CA LYS A 119 10.58 -16.97 9.53
C LYS A 119 10.18 -18.34 9.02
N ARG A 120 10.56 -18.69 7.79
CA ARG A 120 10.35 -20.02 7.24
C ARG A 120 11.20 -21.05 7.98
N ARG A 121 12.49 -20.80 8.18
CA ARG A 121 13.43 -21.68 8.93
C ARG A 121 12.90 -21.96 10.34
N VAL A 122 12.52 -20.92 11.09
CA VAL A 122 11.92 -21.04 12.42
C VAL A 122 10.65 -21.88 12.42
N LYS A 123 9.76 -21.67 11.44
CA LYS A 123 8.51 -22.42 11.34
C LYS A 123 8.76 -23.90 11.03
N GLU A 124 9.72 -24.20 10.16
CA GLU A 124 10.11 -25.57 9.82
C GLU A 124 10.71 -26.29 11.05
N ARG A 125 11.60 -25.62 11.81
CA ARG A 125 12.15 -26.12 13.08
C ARG A 125 11.06 -26.40 14.12
N LYS A 126 10.21 -25.42 14.43
CA LYS A 126 9.09 -25.58 15.38
C LYS A 126 8.10 -26.68 14.95
N SER A 127 7.84 -26.80 13.65
CA SER A 127 6.98 -27.85 13.10
C SER A 127 7.59 -29.24 13.27
N TYR A 128 8.90 -29.36 13.06
CA TYR A 128 9.65 -30.60 13.28
C TYR A 128 9.63 -31.00 14.77
N GLU A 129 9.98 -30.08 15.67
CA GLU A 129 9.93 -30.29 17.12
C GLU A 129 8.55 -30.76 17.59
N ARG A 130 7.49 -30.09 17.10
CA ARG A 130 6.10 -30.47 17.43
C ARG A 130 5.77 -31.89 16.96
N LYS A 131 6.24 -32.28 15.76
CA LYS A 131 6.05 -33.63 15.23
C LYS A 131 6.83 -34.67 16.04
N GLN A 132 8.06 -34.39 16.46
CA GLN A 132 8.82 -35.30 17.34
C GLN A 132 8.17 -35.44 18.71
N ARG A 133 7.74 -34.33 19.31
CA ARG A 133 7.01 -34.35 20.58
C ARG A 133 5.74 -35.20 20.49
N ASN A 134 5.01 -35.09 19.37
CA ASN A 134 3.83 -35.92 19.12
C ASN A 134 4.20 -37.40 18.97
N ARG A 135 5.26 -37.72 18.21
CA ARG A 135 5.76 -39.11 18.06
C ARG A 135 6.15 -39.72 19.39
N LYS A 136 6.91 -39.00 20.22
CA LYS A 136 7.29 -39.43 21.57
C LYS A 136 6.06 -39.68 22.44
N ARG A 137 5.04 -38.82 22.37
CA ARG A 137 3.75 -39.01 23.07
C ARG A 137 3.03 -40.30 22.64
N PHE A 138 3.13 -40.67 21.36
CA PHE A 138 2.57 -41.92 20.82
C PHE A 138 3.56 -43.11 20.86
N ARG A 139 4.65 -43.03 21.64
CA ARG A 139 5.70 -44.06 21.75
C ARG A 139 6.28 -44.52 20.40
N MET A 140 6.21 -43.66 19.38
CA MET A 140 6.80 -43.92 18.07
C MET A 140 8.27 -43.51 18.07
N LYS A 141 9.10 -44.24 17.33
CA LYS A 141 10.51 -43.88 17.13
C LYS A 141 10.66 -42.49 16.50
N GLU A 142 11.69 -41.79 16.94
CA GLU A 142 12.09 -40.51 16.36
C GLU A 142 12.43 -40.69 14.89
N LYS A 143 12.11 -39.67 14.09
CA LYS A 143 12.41 -39.67 12.66
C LYS A 143 13.33 -38.51 12.34
N PRO A 144 14.49 -38.73 11.70
CA PRO A 144 15.37 -37.63 11.31
C PRO A 144 14.63 -36.67 10.37
N PRO A 145 14.99 -35.38 10.38
CA PRO A 145 14.38 -34.41 9.48
C PRO A 145 14.69 -34.78 8.02
N LYS A 146 13.72 -34.60 7.12
CA LYS A 146 13.90 -34.94 5.69
C LYS A 146 14.84 -33.97 4.95
N LYS A 147 15.06 -32.80 5.54
CA LYS A 147 15.93 -31.73 5.07
C LYS A 147 16.68 -31.20 6.29
N GLU A 148 17.92 -30.81 6.11
CA GLU A 148 18.70 -30.16 7.17
C GLU A 148 17.95 -28.91 7.65
N LEU A 149 17.84 -28.77 8.97
CA LEU A 149 17.20 -27.60 9.56
C LEU A 149 18.25 -26.49 9.56
N GLU A 150 18.09 -25.55 8.64
CA GLU A 150 18.96 -24.37 8.58
C GLU A 150 18.72 -23.45 9.79
N ASP A 151 19.81 -22.91 10.33
CA ASP A 151 19.75 -21.91 11.39
C ASP A 151 19.34 -20.51 10.87
N GLU A 152 18.90 -19.68 11.81
CA GLU A 152 18.57 -18.28 11.51
C GLU A 152 19.85 -17.54 11.12
N LYS A 153 19.78 -16.74 10.04
CA LYS A 153 20.90 -15.93 9.56
C LYS A 153 20.69 -14.48 9.95
N ASP A 154 21.77 -13.73 10.14
CA ASP A 154 21.67 -12.29 10.36
C ASP A 154 21.13 -11.58 9.12
N VAL A 155 20.39 -10.49 9.35
CA VAL A 155 19.76 -9.70 8.30
C VAL A 155 20.71 -8.57 7.90
N ASN A 156 21.29 -8.66 6.72
CA ASN A 156 22.26 -7.70 6.19
C ASN A 156 21.58 -6.55 5.44
N GLY A 157 20.45 -6.82 4.78
CA GLY A 157 19.72 -5.82 4.02
C GLY A 157 18.95 -4.84 4.90
N LEU A 158 18.65 -3.66 4.34
CA LEU A 158 17.83 -2.66 5.01
C LEU A 158 16.45 -3.23 5.37
N VAL A 159 15.99 -3.00 6.60
CA VAL A 159 14.59 -3.20 6.98
C VAL A 159 14.14 -2.01 7.82
N MET A 160 13.13 -1.29 7.34
CA MET A 160 12.51 -0.18 8.05
C MET A 160 11.01 -0.38 8.18
N ASN A 161 10.44 0.19 9.25
CA ASN A 161 9.00 0.16 9.47
C ASN A 161 8.35 1.46 8.98
N LEU A 162 7.26 1.31 8.26
CA LEU A 162 6.36 2.37 7.85
C LEU A 162 4.97 2.07 8.40
N SER A 163 4.37 3.06 9.08
CA SER A 163 2.97 2.99 9.51
C SER A 163 2.12 3.79 8.54
N MET A 164 1.06 3.16 8.02
CA MET A 164 0.10 3.82 7.15
C MET A 164 -1.28 3.79 7.81
N ARG A 165 -1.89 4.97 7.96
CA ARG A 165 -3.17 5.14 8.66
C ARG A 165 -4.13 6.01 7.87
N ARG A 166 -5.41 5.70 7.93
CA ARG A 166 -6.46 6.53 7.36
C ARG A 166 -6.84 7.63 8.34
N ALA A 167 -6.88 8.86 7.87
CA ALA A 167 -7.30 10.02 8.67
C ALA A 167 -8.84 10.12 8.66
N GLY A 168 -9.50 9.45 9.60
CA GLY A 168 -10.95 9.47 9.78
C GLY A 168 -11.73 8.44 8.94
N PHE A 169 -12.92 8.07 9.42
CA PHE A 169 -13.75 6.99 8.87
C PHE A 169 -14.26 7.29 7.45
N LEU A 170 -14.79 8.50 7.22
CA LEU A 170 -15.42 8.90 5.95
C LEU A 170 -14.44 9.57 4.96
N LYS A 171 -13.32 10.11 5.44
CA LYS A 171 -12.35 10.82 4.59
C LYS A 171 -11.49 9.81 3.82
N ARG A 172 -11.23 10.07 2.54
CA ARG A 172 -10.37 9.22 1.68
C ARG A 172 -8.93 9.70 1.72
N THR A 173 -8.39 9.72 2.94
CA THR A 173 -7.06 10.24 3.22
C THR A 173 -6.25 9.19 3.95
N LEU A 174 -5.12 8.79 3.38
CA LEU A 174 -4.19 7.82 3.98
C LEU A 174 -2.83 8.49 4.17
N LYS A 175 -2.41 8.58 5.41
CA LYS A 175 -1.15 9.18 5.85
C LYS A 175 -0.12 8.09 6.12
N TRP A 176 1.13 8.35 5.84
CA TRP A 176 2.26 7.50 6.19
C TRP A 176 3.52 8.35 6.33
N GLU A 177 4.52 7.81 7.01
CA GLU A 177 5.79 8.49 7.27
C GLU A 177 6.95 7.64 6.79
N LEU A 178 7.95 8.29 6.19
CA LEU A 178 9.22 7.68 5.78
C LEU A 178 10.35 8.66 6.10
N GLY A 179 11.31 8.23 6.91
CA GLY A 179 12.48 9.05 7.24
C GLY A 179 12.17 10.39 7.94
N GLY A 180 11.09 10.46 8.75
CA GLY A 180 10.67 11.71 9.40
C GLY A 180 9.78 12.61 8.55
N GLN A 181 9.52 12.24 7.30
CA GLN A 181 8.71 13.00 6.35
C GLN A 181 7.31 12.40 6.25
N GLU A 182 6.26 13.23 6.40
CA GLU A 182 4.86 12.79 6.29
C GLU A 182 4.35 12.91 4.85
N TYR A 183 3.74 11.84 4.38
CA TYR A 183 3.14 11.73 3.07
C TYR A 183 1.65 11.39 3.18
N GLN A 184 0.85 11.94 2.27
CA GLN A 184 -0.60 11.79 2.30
C GLN A 184 -1.18 11.45 0.93
N TRP A 185 -1.73 10.24 0.80
CA TRP A 185 -2.64 9.91 -0.28
C TRP A 185 -4.00 10.55 -0.01
N SER A 186 -4.48 11.33 -0.96
CA SER A 186 -5.79 12.00 -0.91
C SER A 186 -6.58 11.72 -2.17
N GLY A 187 -7.87 11.38 -2.00
CA GLY A 187 -8.79 11.25 -3.13
C GLY A 187 -8.91 12.58 -3.89
N THR A 188 -8.75 12.53 -5.20
CA THR A 188 -8.89 13.70 -6.07
C THR A 188 -10.02 13.50 -7.08
N ARG A 189 -10.65 14.59 -7.51
CA ARG A 189 -11.64 14.61 -8.60
C ARG A 189 -11.07 15.25 -9.87
N ALA A 190 -9.76 15.51 -9.88
CA ALA A 190 -9.10 16.22 -10.96
C ALA A 190 -9.31 15.54 -12.32
N PHE A 191 -9.36 14.21 -12.35
CA PHE A 191 -9.52 13.44 -13.58
C PHE A 191 -11.00 13.15 -13.95
N LEU A 192 -11.97 13.68 -13.20
CA LEU A 192 -13.39 13.58 -13.54
C LEU A 192 -13.78 14.63 -14.61
N PRO A 193 -14.58 14.25 -15.63
CA PRO A 193 -15.24 15.21 -16.52
C PRO A 193 -16.01 16.26 -15.71
N GLY A 194 -16.06 17.50 -16.22
CA GLY A 194 -16.60 18.65 -15.48
C GLY A 194 -17.99 18.42 -14.87
N PHE A 195 -18.87 17.72 -15.58
CA PHE A 195 -20.23 17.42 -15.10
C PHE A 195 -20.26 16.41 -13.93
N VAL A 196 -19.33 15.44 -13.88
CA VAL A 196 -19.24 14.43 -12.80
C VAL A 196 -18.39 14.92 -11.63
N ARG A 197 -17.50 15.90 -11.85
CA ARG A 197 -16.58 16.44 -10.83
C ARG A 197 -17.31 16.94 -9.57
N ARG A 198 -18.56 17.39 -9.71
CA ARG A 198 -19.40 17.88 -8.59
C ARG A 198 -20.03 16.74 -7.77
N LEU A 199 -20.19 15.55 -8.32
CA LEU A 199 -20.82 14.41 -7.63
C LEU A 199 -19.87 13.82 -6.57
N LYS A 200 -20.25 13.93 -5.30
CA LYS A 200 -19.50 13.37 -4.16
C LYS A 200 -19.49 11.84 -4.25
N GLY A 201 -18.33 11.21 -4.09
CA GLY A 201 -18.19 9.75 -3.98
C GLY A 201 -17.73 8.99 -5.23
N ILE A 202 -17.69 9.64 -6.40
CA ILE A 202 -17.48 8.96 -7.70
C ILE A 202 -16.01 8.89 -8.14
N SER A 203 -15.13 9.76 -7.65
CA SER A 203 -13.74 9.73 -8.10
C SER A 203 -13.00 8.52 -7.55
N HIS A 204 -12.22 7.83 -8.36
CA HIS A 204 -11.37 6.71 -7.93
C HIS A 204 -9.88 7.06 -7.94
N ASP A 205 -9.61 8.33 -8.24
CA ASP A 205 -8.26 8.81 -8.46
C ASP A 205 -7.70 9.39 -7.18
N MET A 206 -6.40 9.27 -7.02
CA MET A 206 -5.71 9.70 -5.82
C MET A 206 -4.47 10.52 -6.19
N LYS A 207 -4.09 11.43 -5.32
CA LYS A 207 -2.80 12.11 -5.39
C LYS A 207 -2.05 11.91 -4.08
N LEU A 208 -0.76 11.69 -4.19
CA LEU A 208 0.17 11.69 -3.08
C LEU A 208 0.76 13.08 -2.94
N VAL A 209 0.67 13.64 -1.75
CA VAL A 209 1.29 14.91 -1.41
C VAL A 209 2.26 14.74 -0.24
N ASP A 210 3.28 15.57 -0.25
CA ASP A 210 4.24 15.72 0.85
C ASP A 210 3.71 16.66 1.95
N SER A 211 4.42 16.81 3.07
CA SER A 211 4.09 17.79 4.13
C SER A 211 4.00 19.22 3.58
N ASN A 212 4.82 19.55 2.58
CA ASN A 212 4.81 20.82 1.86
C ASN A 212 3.66 20.94 0.84
N LYS A 213 2.71 20.00 0.83
CA LYS A 213 1.58 19.91 -0.12
C LYS A 213 1.99 19.81 -1.59
N ARG A 214 3.27 19.48 -1.86
CA ARG A 214 3.78 19.22 -3.21
C ARG A 214 3.28 17.86 -3.68
N VAL A 215 2.84 17.77 -4.94
CA VAL A 215 2.39 16.51 -5.53
C VAL A 215 3.61 15.69 -5.92
N LEU A 216 3.66 14.44 -5.45
CA LEU A 216 4.76 13.51 -5.74
C LEU A 216 4.31 12.42 -6.70
N ALA A 217 3.05 12.00 -6.60
CA ALA A 217 2.49 10.98 -7.46
C ALA A 217 0.98 11.16 -7.62
N THR A 218 0.44 10.64 -8.72
CA THR A 218 -0.99 10.54 -8.97
C THR A 218 -1.34 9.15 -9.45
N VAL A 219 -2.51 8.67 -9.05
CA VAL A 219 -3.08 7.40 -9.48
C VAL A 219 -4.39 7.70 -10.16
N GLU A 220 -4.48 7.35 -11.43
CA GLU A 220 -5.70 7.40 -12.22
C GLU A 220 -6.26 5.99 -12.31
N LYS A 221 -7.43 5.75 -11.72
CA LYS A 221 -8.07 4.45 -11.81
C LYS A 221 -8.97 4.45 -13.03
N ASP A 222 -8.84 3.41 -13.84
CA ASP A 222 -9.75 3.22 -14.95
C ASP A 222 -11.16 2.88 -14.43
N ARG A 223 -12.11 3.77 -14.73
CA ARG A 223 -13.51 3.64 -14.28
C ARG A 223 -14.16 2.41 -14.87
N TRP A 224 -13.75 2.03 -16.08
CA TRP A 224 -14.26 0.89 -16.80
C TRP A 224 -13.36 -0.33 -16.66
N ALA A 225 -12.41 -0.30 -15.71
CA ALA A 225 -11.51 -1.42 -15.44
C ALA A 225 -12.28 -2.74 -15.32
N PHE A 226 -13.49 -2.73 -14.73
CA PHE A 226 -14.31 -3.92 -14.56
C PHE A 226 -14.97 -4.43 -15.86
N ILE A 227 -15.25 -3.57 -16.85
CA ILE A 227 -15.83 -3.95 -18.16
C ILE A 227 -14.73 -4.29 -19.16
N ARG A 228 -13.54 -3.70 -19.02
CA ARG A 228 -12.45 -3.90 -19.98
C ARG A 228 -12.08 -5.39 -20.11
N PRO A 229 -11.88 -5.86 -21.35
CA PRO A 229 -11.42 -7.21 -21.60
C PRO A 229 -10.03 -7.41 -21.01
N SER A 230 -9.74 -8.65 -20.66
CA SER A 230 -8.42 -9.02 -20.16
C SER A 230 -7.38 -8.97 -21.26
N GLU A 231 -6.22 -8.41 -20.97
CA GLU A 231 -5.04 -8.53 -21.82
C GLU A 231 -4.46 -9.95 -21.70
N ARG A 232 -4.16 -10.55 -22.85
CA ARG A 232 -3.56 -11.88 -22.97
C ARG A 232 -2.22 -11.76 -23.71
N PRO A 233 -1.13 -11.44 -23.00
CA PRO A 233 0.19 -11.28 -23.63
C PRO A 233 0.80 -12.61 -24.13
N GLY A 234 0.08 -13.74 -24.07
CA GLY A 234 0.49 -15.02 -24.66
C GLY A 234 1.54 -15.81 -23.87
N VAL A 235 2.46 -15.14 -23.17
CA VAL A 235 3.63 -15.78 -22.54
C VAL A 235 3.53 -15.79 -21.00
N PRO A 236 3.94 -16.86 -20.29
CA PRO A 236 4.25 -16.78 -18.86
C PRO A 236 5.26 -15.65 -18.59
N PRO A 237 5.22 -14.96 -17.44
CA PRO A 237 4.53 -15.30 -16.20
C PRO A 237 3.08 -14.81 -16.09
N ASN A 238 2.62 -13.94 -17.00
CA ASN A 238 1.40 -13.13 -16.88
C ASN A 238 0.37 -13.38 -18.00
N LYS A 239 0.04 -14.67 -18.25
CA LYS A 239 -0.88 -15.13 -19.31
C LYS A 239 -2.22 -14.38 -19.46
N LYS A 240 -2.75 -13.83 -18.37
CA LYS A 240 -4.01 -13.08 -18.37
C LYS A 240 -3.98 -12.03 -17.26
N LYS A 241 -4.09 -10.75 -17.64
CA LYS A 241 -4.12 -9.61 -16.72
C LYS A 241 -5.24 -8.64 -17.07
N LYS A 242 -5.73 -7.90 -16.08
CA LYS A 242 -6.80 -6.92 -16.22
C LYS A 242 -6.26 -5.57 -15.80
N PHE A 243 -6.36 -4.59 -16.68
CA PHE A 243 -5.94 -3.23 -16.39
C PHE A 243 -6.81 -2.64 -15.27
N VAL A 244 -6.19 -1.95 -14.32
CA VAL A 244 -6.87 -1.31 -13.19
C VAL A 244 -6.71 0.21 -13.23
N GLY A 245 -5.55 0.71 -13.63
CA GLY A 245 -5.24 2.12 -13.65
C GLY A 245 -3.77 2.41 -13.89
N THR A 246 -3.39 3.68 -13.82
CA THR A 246 -2.03 4.16 -14.06
C THR A 246 -1.55 4.98 -12.87
N LEU A 247 -0.41 4.60 -12.30
CA LEU A 247 0.36 5.39 -11.35
C LEU A 247 1.36 6.24 -12.13
N ARG A 248 1.43 7.53 -11.82
CA ARG A 248 2.42 8.48 -12.35
C ARG A 248 3.20 9.07 -11.19
N ILE A 249 4.52 9.06 -11.28
CA ILE A 249 5.44 9.60 -10.28
C ILE A 249 6.17 10.78 -10.91
N TYR A 250 6.19 11.90 -10.20
CA TYR A 250 6.74 13.17 -10.68
C TYR A 250 8.19 13.37 -10.21
N PRO A 251 8.98 14.22 -10.89
CA PRO A 251 10.37 14.49 -10.52
C PRO A 251 10.55 14.92 -9.04
N THR A 252 9.56 15.61 -8.48
CA THR A 252 9.50 16.03 -7.07
C THR A 252 9.68 14.88 -6.07
N ALA A 253 9.28 13.66 -6.43
CA ALA A 253 9.50 12.47 -5.62
C ALA A 253 10.99 12.13 -5.45
N TYR A 254 11.79 12.36 -6.48
CA TYR A 254 13.22 12.04 -6.52
C TYR A 254 14.08 13.18 -5.97
N MET A 255 13.62 14.43 -6.07
CA MET A 255 14.36 15.60 -5.57
C MET A 255 14.47 15.65 -4.05
N SER A 256 13.57 14.97 -3.33
CA SER A 256 13.56 14.94 -1.87
C SER A 256 14.66 14.02 -1.28
N GLY A 257 15.33 13.23 -2.13
CA GLY A 257 16.42 12.32 -1.74
C GLY A 257 17.83 12.88 -1.93
N SER A 258 18.00 14.11 -2.41
CA SER A 258 19.32 14.69 -2.74
C SER A 258 19.96 15.51 -1.60
N ALA A 259 19.44 15.42 -0.37
CA ALA A 259 20.17 15.88 0.79
C ALA A 259 21.01 14.70 1.30
N GLU A 260 22.32 14.81 1.09
CA GLU A 260 23.35 13.91 1.64
C GLU A 260 23.00 13.46 3.06
N GLY A 261 22.99 12.14 3.27
CA GLY A 261 23.02 11.57 4.62
C GLY A 261 21.82 11.90 5.50
N ALA A 262 20.62 11.51 5.10
CA ALA A 262 19.57 11.24 6.07
C ALA A 262 19.98 10.02 6.92
N GLN A 263 20.88 10.24 7.88
CA GLN A 263 20.94 9.41 9.08
C GLN A 263 19.51 9.32 9.57
N VAL A 264 18.93 8.13 9.48
CA VAL A 264 17.67 7.82 10.16
C VAL A 264 17.97 8.00 11.64
N LYS A 265 17.71 9.21 12.15
CA LYS A 265 17.92 9.55 13.55
C LYS A 265 17.19 8.48 14.35
N GLN A 266 17.94 7.75 15.18
CA GLN A 266 17.37 6.97 16.26
C GLN A 266 16.67 7.97 17.20
N GLY A 267 15.41 8.27 16.91
CA GLY A 267 14.52 8.97 17.81
C GLY A 267 14.19 8.05 18.96
N SER A 268 14.98 8.15 20.03
CA SER A 268 14.54 7.86 21.39
C SER A 268 13.17 8.52 21.62
N GLY A 269 12.33 7.87 22.43
CA GLY A 269 10.89 8.08 22.43
C GLY A 269 10.41 9.49 22.82
N THR A 270 9.07 9.62 22.83
CA THR A 270 8.25 10.77 23.28
C THR A 270 8.04 11.85 22.20
N THR A 271 6.87 12.40 21.89
CA THR A 271 5.48 12.28 22.37
C THR A 271 4.59 12.80 21.23
N ILE A 272 3.65 12.01 20.71
CA ILE A 272 2.53 12.59 19.96
C ILE A 272 1.58 13.11 21.04
N THR A 273 1.56 14.43 21.24
CA THR A 273 0.48 15.10 21.96
C THR A 273 -0.82 14.77 21.26
N ALA A 274 -1.61 13.92 21.93
CA ALA A 274 -2.96 13.60 21.54
C ALA A 274 -3.81 14.87 21.65
N ASN A 275 -4.32 15.36 20.53
CA ASN A 275 -5.59 16.07 20.56
C ASN A 275 -6.63 15.02 20.97
N GLN A 276 -7.07 15.12 22.22
CA GLN A 276 -8.17 14.38 22.80
C GLN A 276 -9.43 14.77 22.02
N ASP A 277 -9.88 13.89 21.11
CA ASP A 277 -11.28 13.72 20.64
C ASP A 277 -11.35 12.88 19.35
N GLU A 278 -10.61 11.76 19.28
CA GLU A 278 -10.82 10.75 18.23
C GLU A 278 -11.04 9.36 18.85
N PRO A 279 -12.06 8.61 18.37
CA PRO A 279 -12.48 7.37 19.02
C PRO A 279 -11.39 6.32 18.96
N HIS A 280 -10.97 5.93 20.16
CA HIS A 280 -10.00 4.93 20.52
C HIS A 280 -10.30 3.58 19.83
N CYS A 281 -9.63 3.28 18.71
CA CYS A 281 -9.63 1.93 18.16
C CYS A 281 -8.28 1.25 18.44
N TRP A 282 -8.24 0.58 19.59
CA TRP A 282 -7.32 -0.49 19.96
C TRP A 282 -5.84 -0.07 20.08
N ASP A 283 -5.52 0.45 21.26
CA ASP A 283 -4.17 0.32 21.83
C ASP A 283 -3.92 -1.19 22.04
N MET A 284 -3.10 -1.77 21.17
CA MET A 284 -2.78 -3.19 21.17
C MET A 284 -1.27 -3.37 21.31
N GLY A 285 -0.88 -3.52 22.58
CA GLY A 285 0.28 -4.29 23.01
C GLY A 285 1.62 -3.61 22.81
N GLU A 286 2.42 -3.65 23.88
CA GLU A 286 3.88 -3.53 23.91
C GLU A 286 4.53 -3.76 22.55
N LYS A 287 5.47 -2.86 22.19
CA LYS A 287 6.44 -3.02 21.10
C LYS A 287 6.75 -4.50 20.86
N SER A 288 6.05 -5.10 19.89
CA SER A 288 6.32 -6.49 19.51
C SER A 288 7.81 -6.60 19.23
N ASP A 289 8.48 -7.62 19.76
CA ASP A 289 9.93 -7.82 19.60
C ASP A 289 10.42 -7.71 18.14
N GLU A 290 9.53 -7.92 17.16
CA GLU A 290 9.78 -7.67 15.73
C GLU A 290 10.17 -6.21 15.37
N SER A 291 9.95 -5.23 16.26
CA SER A 291 10.37 -3.83 16.06
C SER A 291 11.73 -3.49 16.67
N LYS A 292 12.30 -4.37 17.51
CA LYS A 292 13.57 -4.12 18.22
C LYS A 292 14.81 -4.47 17.40
N ASN A 293 14.67 -5.31 16.36
CA ASN A 293 15.79 -5.83 15.55
C ASN A 293 15.66 -5.45 14.07
N LEU A 294 15.37 -4.18 13.78
CA LEU A 294 15.33 -3.69 12.40
C LEU A 294 16.71 -3.22 11.98
N ASN A 295 17.22 -3.73 10.86
CA ASN A 295 18.48 -3.27 10.31
C ASN A 295 18.24 -2.00 9.46
N VAL A 296 18.12 -0.86 10.15
CA VAL A 296 17.91 0.46 9.51
C VAL A 296 19.19 0.99 8.85
N GLY A 297 20.36 0.43 9.18
CA GLY A 297 21.65 0.75 8.55
C GLY A 297 22.04 -0.19 7.41
N GLY A 298 21.18 -1.14 7.05
CA GLY A 298 21.48 -2.16 6.04
C GLY A 298 21.55 -1.60 4.63
N SER A 299 22.18 -2.34 3.71
CA SER A 299 22.26 -1.95 2.31
C SER A 299 20.90 -2.07 1.62
N HIS A 300 20.58 -1.12 0.74
CA HIS A 300 19.40 -1.15 -0.12
C HIS A 300 19.79 -0.80 -1.55
N SER A 301 19.26 -1.56 -2.52
CA SER A 301 19.66 -1.45 -3.92
C SER A 301 18.70 -0.66 -4.81
N GLY A 302 17.54 -0.23 -4.30
CA GLY A 302 16.52 0.51 -5.03
C GLY A 302 16.31 1.94 -4.51
N ASP A 303 15.27 2.59 -5.02
CA ASP A 303 14.78 3.87 -4.49
C ASP A 303 13.65 3.61 -3.48
N LEU A 304 13.95 3.81 -2.19
CA LEU A 304 12.99 3.60 -1.11
C LEU A 304 11.74 4.46 -1.23
N THR A 305 11.89 5.70 -1.72
CA THR A 305 10.77 6.62 -1.85
C THR A 305 9.85 6.12 -2.96
N GLU A 306 10.42 5.76 -4.11
CA GLU A 306 9.64 5.18 -5.22
C GLU A 306 8.91 3.90 -4.78
N GLU A 307 9.62 2.99 -4.11
CA GLU A 307 9.05 1.73 -3.62
C GLU A 307 7.93 1.95 -2.62
N ALA A 308 8.11 2.89 -1.68
CA ALA A 308 7.07 3.28 -0.74
C ALA A 308 5.86 3.88 -1.48
N ILE A 309 6.06 4.70 -2.51
CA ILE A 309 4.98 5.28 -3.34
C ILE A 309 4.19 4.17 -4.02
N VAL A 310 4.85 3.24 -4.72
CA VAL A 310 4.18 2.15 -5.45
C VAL A 310 3.42 1.23 -4.48
N LEU A 311 4.06 0.87 -3.38
CA LEU A 311 3.49 0.02 -2.35
C LEU A 311 2.26 0.65 -1.68
N THR A 312 2.39 1.90 -1.21
CA THR A 312 1.29 2.60 -0.53
C THR A 312 0.16 2.95 -1.50
N CYS A 313 0.45 3.21 -2.77
CA CYS A 313 -0.54 3.29 -3.85
C CYS A 313 -1.38 2.00 -3.92
N TRP A 314 -0.72 0.84 -3.97
CA TRP A 314 -1.42 -0.44 -4.00
C TRP A 314 -2.28 -0.66 -2.74
N ILE A 315 -1.74 -0.38 -1.55
CA ILE A 315 -2.47 -0.50 -0.28
C ILE A 315 -3.70 0.40 -0.29
N ALA A 316 -3.58 1.64 -0.75
CA ALA A 316 -4.68 2.59 -0.82
C ALA A 316 -5.81 2.07 -1.71
N MET A 317 -5.45 1.53 -2.89
CA MET A 317 -6.39 0.98 -3.85
C MET A 317 -7.09 -0.29 -3.34
N GLU A 318 -6.34 -1.23 -2.75
CA GLU A 318 -6.91 -2.46 -2.18
C GLU A 318 -7.78 -2.15 -0.96
N GLY A 319 -7.33 -1.27 -0.07
CA GLY A 319 -8.10 -0.84 1.11
C GLY A 319 -9.43 -0.21 0.70
N GLU A 320 -9.42 0.68 -0.28
CA GLU A 320 -10.65 1.28 -0.81
C GLU A 320 -11.59 0.26 -1.45
N HIS A 321 -11.07 -0.65 -2.28
CA HIS A 321 -11.85 -1.72 -2.88
C HIS A 321 -12.52 -2.58 -1.81
N ARG A 322 -11.77 -2.97 -0.78
CA ARG A 322 -12.25 -3.83 0.30
C ARG A 322 -13.25 -3.15 1.20
N ILE A 323 -13.08 -1.88 1.52
CA ILE A 323 -14.07 -1.12 2.31
C ILE A 323 -15.41 -1.08 1.57
N ARG A 324 -15.41 -0.79 0.25
CA ARG A 324 -16.66 -0.74 -0.52
C ARG A 324 -17.39 -2.07 -0.56
N HIS A 325 -16.69 -3.17 -0.83
CA HIS A 325 -17.34 -4.47 -0.90
C HIS A 325 -17.71 -5.03 0.47
N LYS A 326 -16.90 -4.79 1.51
CA LYS A 326 -17.24 -5.23 2.87
C LYS A 326 -18.40 -4.48 3.51
N ILE A 327 -18.64 -3.22 3.14
CA ILE A 327 -19.85 -2.51 3.58
C ILE A 327 -21.10 -3.23 3.04
N ILE A 328 -21.03 -3.74 1.81
CA ILE A 328 -22.12 -4.53 1.21
C ILE A 328 -22.25 -5.87 1.95
N ASP A 329 -21.15 -6.61 2.16
CA ASP A 329 -21.17 -7.88 2.91
C ASP A 329 -21.75 -7.71 4.33
N LEU A 330 -21.40 -6.62 5.03
CA LEU A 330 -21.90 -6.33 6.38
C LEU A 330 -23.40 -5.98 6.37
N ILE A 331 -23.86 -5.22 5.37
CA ILE A 331 -25.28 -4.88 5.22
C ILE A 331 -26.10 -6.13 4.86
N GLU A 332 -25.56 -7.01 4.02
CA GLU A 332 -26.17 -8.30 3.67
C GLU A 332 -26.25 -9.22 4.89
N GLU A 333 -25.17 -9.36 5.66
CA GLU A 333 -25.15 -10.14 6.91
C GLU A 333 -26.13 -9.58 7.96
N ILE A 334 -26.23 -8.25 8.08
CA ILE A 334 -27.21 -7.60 8.95
C ILE A 334 -28.64 -7.85 8.44
N ALA A 335 -28.89 -7.75 7.14
CA ALA A 335 -30.20 -7.97 6.54
C ALA A 335 -30.65 -9.43 6.60
N GLU A 336 -29.72 -10.39 6.53
CA GLU A 336 -29.98 -11.80 6.75
C GLU A 336 -30.33 -12.07 8.22
N ASN A 337 -29.61 -11.46 9.17
CA ASN A 337 -29.89 -11.58 10.60
C ASN A 337 -31.20 -10.89 11.05
N PHE A 338 -31.73 -9.94 10.27
CA PHE A 338 -33.04 -9.31 10.52
C PHE A 338 -34.22 -10.04 9.86
N LYS A 339 -33.95 -11.09 9.07
CA LYS A 339 -34.99 -11.95 8.47
C LYS A 339 -35.26 -13.21 9.30
N GLU A 340 -34.45 -13.50 10.30
CA GLU A 340 -34.78 -14.38 11.44
C GLU A 340 -35.46 -13.58 12.55
#